data_AF-A0A1M7Y395-F1
#
_entry.id   AF-A0A1M7Y395-F1
#
_cell.length_a   1.000
_cell.length_b   1.000
_cell.length_c   1.000
_cell.angle_alpha   90.00
_cell.angle_beta   90.00
_cell.angle_gamma   90.00
#
_symmetry.space_group_name_H-M   'P 1'
#
loop_
_entity.id
_entity.type
_entity.pdbx_description
1 polymer ?
#
loop_
_entity_poly.entity_id
_entity_poly.type
_entity_poly.pdbx_seq_one_letter_code
_entity_poly.pdbx_strand_id
1 'polypeptide(L)'
;MRVMPLIIIFILFISGIVLLQIYLSKSKSKWLGLILPLVFFLISLITVFGLSFYTSNTTQMQSISEDGTVINKVIENTSKESETDISSVIIMTVTTFFLYNIPTIILLLIYAVHREKRKRNMSLDKMKVQDLE
;
A
#
# COMPACT_ATOMS: atom_id res chain seq x y z
N MET A 1 3.19 8.15 25.09
CA MET A 1 3.93 9.35 24.60
C MET A 1 5.02 9.03 23.58
N ARG A 2 5.77 7.92 23.67
CA ARG A 2 6.86 7.58 22.71
C ARG A 2 6.44 7.44 21.24
N VAL A 3 5.18 7.09 20.98
CA VAL A 3 4.63 6.91 19.62
C VAL A 3 4.17 8.21 18.94
N MET A 4 3.96 9.28 19.72
CA MET A 4 3.48 10.56 19.19
C MET A 4 4.46 11.22 18.20
N PRO A 5 5.79 11.26 18.42
CA PRO A 5 6.71 11.82 17.43
C PRO A 5 6.76 11.00 16.13
N LEU A 6 6.59 9.68 16.19
CA LEU A 6 6.54 8.81 15.01
C LEU A 6 5.38 9.15 14.08
N ILE A 7 4.20 9.44 14.63
CA ILE A 7 3.00 9.81 13.85
C ILE A 7 3.23 11.12 13.10
N ILE A 8 3.86 12.11 13.75
CA ILE A 8 4.15 13.42 13.14
C ILE A 8 5.14 13.28 11.98
N ILE A 9 6.21 12.50 12.16
CA ILE A 9 7.18 12.20 11.11
C ILE A 9 6.51 11.50 9.92
N PHE A 10 5.58 10.58 10.20
CA PHE A 10 4.83 9.87 9.17
C PHE A 10 3.95 10.81 8.34
N ILE A 11 3.24 11.75 8.99
CA ILE A 11 2.43 12.77 8.31
C ILE A 11 3.30 13.67 7.41
N LEU A 12 4.48 14.06 7.90
CA LEU A 12 5.41 14.91 7.15
C LEU A 12 5.98 14.19 5.92
N PHE A 13 6.27 12.89 6.06
CA PHE A 13 6.70 12.04 4.96
C PHE A 13 5.60 11.87 3.88
N ILE A 14 4.35 11.64 4.30
CA ILE A 14 3.18 11.57 3.39
C ILE A 14 3.00 12.88 2.63
N SER A 15 3.08 14.03 3.33
CA SER A 15 3.02 15.36 2.69
C SER A 15 4.10 15.54 1.63
N GLY A 16 5.35 15.15 1.92
CA GLY A 16 6.45 15.19 0.98
C GLY A 16 6.21 14.31 -0.26
N ILE A 17 5.67 13.12 -0.07
CA ILE A 17 5.28 12.22 -1.16
C ILE A 17 4.19 12.83 -2.05
N VAL A 18 3.18 13.47 -1.47
CA VAL A 18 2.10 14.14 -2.22
C VAL A 18 2.65 15.33 -3.02
N LEU A 19 3.51 16.15 -2.42
CA LEU A 19 4.17 17.24 -3.13
C LEU A 19 5.07 16.73 -4.27
N LEU A 20 5.80 15.63 -4.04
CA LEU A 20 6.63 14.98 -5.04
C LEU A 20 5.78 14.43 -6.19
N GLN A 21 4.62 13.81 -5.90
CA GLN A 21 3.63 13.38 -6.89
C GLN A 21 3.15 14.55 -7.76
N ILE A 22 2.79 15.68 -7.14
CA ILE A 22 2.34 16.88 -7.85
C ILE A 22 3.47 17.47 -8.70
N TYR A 23 4.69 17.50 -8.16
CA TYR A 23 5.88 18.00 -8.87
C TYR A 23 6.22 17.12 -10.07
N LEU A 24 6.23 15.79 -9.92
CA LEU A 24 6.40 14.84 -11.03
C LEU A 24 5.23 14.91 -12.02
N SER A 25 4.01 15.20 -11.57
CA SER A 25 2.86 15.43 -12.44
C SER A 25 2.95 16.75 -13.23
N LYS A 26 3.77 17.71 -12.81
CA LYS A 26 4.06 18.93 -13.59
C LYS A 26 5.12 18.73 -14.65
N SER A 27 5.88 17.63 -14.61
CA SER A 27 6.89 17.30 -15.63
C SER A 27 6.25 17.09 -17.02
N LYS A 28 6.95 17.53 -18.07
CA LYS A 28 6.54 17.36 -19.49
C LYS A 28 6.31 15.90 -19.85
N SER A 29 7.01 14.95 -19.21
CA SER A 29 6.85 13.53 -19.51
C SER A 29 5.71 12.90 -18.70
N LYS A 30 4.86 12.13 -19.39
CA LYS A 30 3.65 11.51 -18.82
C LYS A 30 3.95 10.43 -17.77
N TRP A 31 5.21 9.99 -17.69
CA TRP A 31 5.63 8.77 -17.01
C TRP A 31 6.04 9.00 -15.56
N LEU A 32 6.51 10.19 -15.24
CA LEU A 32 7.04 10.51 -13.91
C LEU A 32 5.96 10.49 -12.83
N GLY A 33 4.77 11.07 -13.08
CA GLY A 33 3.66 10.97 -12.11
C GLY A 33 3.16 9.54 -11.87
N LEU A 34 3.47 8.60 -12.77
CA LEU A 34 3.09 7.19 -12.66
C LEU A 34 4.10 6.35 -11.87
N ILE A 35 5.29 6.88 -11.58
CA ILE A 35 6.33 6.11 -10.91
C ILE A 35 5.93 5.74 -9.48
N LEU A 36 5.22 6.63 -8.77
CA LEU A 36 4.88 6.39 -7.38
C LEU A 36 3.79 5.31 -7.21
N PRO A 37 2.66 5.36 -7.93
CA PRO A 37 1.68 4.26 -7.90
C PRO A 37 2.31 2.94 -8.36
N LEU A 38 3.22 2.98 -9.34
CA LEU A 38 3.91 1.79 -9.84
C LEU A 38 4.84 1.18 -8.79
N VAL A 39 5.59 1.99 -8.04
CA VAL A 39 6.47 1.52 -6.95
C VAL A 39 5.65 0.89 -5.83
N PHE A 40 4.53 1.50 -5.42
CA PHE A 40 3.63 0.91 -4.42
C PHE A 40 3.01 -0.41 -4.90
N PHE A 41 2.61 -0.48 -6.17
CA PHE A 41 2.12 -1.71 -6.78
C PHE A 41 3.19 -2.81 -6.80
N LEU A 42 4.43 -2.48 -7.17
CA LEU A 42 5.56 -3.42 -7.16
C LEU A 42 5.87 -3.93 -5.75
N ILE A 43 5.85 -3.05 -4.73
CA ILE A 43 6.02 -3.45 -3.33
C ILE A 43 4.88 -4.40 -2.91
N SER A 44 3.63 -4.11 -3.26
CA SER A 44 2.50 -5.00 -2.97
C SER A 44 2.68 -6.37 -3.64
N LEU A 45 3.16 -6.41 -4.88
CA LEU A 45 3.44 -7.66 -5.60
C LEU A 45 4.54 -8.48 -4.91
N ILE A 46 5.61 -7.82 -4.45
CA ILE A 46 6.68 -8.45 -3.66
C ILE A 46 6.12 -9.02 -2.35
N THR A 47 5.23 -8.30 -1.66
CA THR A 47 4.64 -8.78 -0.40
C THR A 47 3.75 -10.01 -0.58
N VAL A 48 2.94 -10.04 -1.64
CA VAL A 48 2.09 -11.19 -1.97
C VAL A 48 2.93 -12.39 -2.38
N PHE A 49 3.97 -12.18 -3.19
CA PHE A 49 4.88 -13.26 -3.57
C PHE A 49 5.74 -13.73 -2.38
N GLY A 50 6.06 -12.81 -1.46
CA GLY A 50 6.77 -13.06 -0.22
C GLY A 50 5.90 -13.67 0.89
N LEU A 51 4.60 -13.85 0.71
CA LEU A 51 3.68 -14.38 1.72
C LEU A 51 4.14 -15.72 2.30
N SER A 52 4.78 -16.56 1.48
CA SER A 52 5.38 -17.83 1.91
C SER A 52 6.52 -17.65 2.94
N PHE A 53 7.20 -16.50 2.95
CA PHE A 53 8.25 -16.18 3.93
C PHE A 53 7.67 -15.55 5.20
N TYR A 54 6.59 -14.77 5.08
CA TYR A 54 5.97 -14.11 6.22
C TYR A 54 5.16 -15.07 7.09
N THR A 55 4.59 -16.14 6.52
CA THR A 55 3.81 -17.16 7.27
C THR A 55 4.66 -17.96 8.26
N SER A 56 6.00 -17.97 8.10
CA SER A 56 6.93 -18.72 8.95
C SER A 56 7.18 -18.09 10.33
N ASN A 57 6.69 -16.86 10.57
CA ASN A 57 6.92 -16.16 11.82
C ASN A 57 5.68 -16.26 12.74
N THR A 58 5.42 -17.45 13.28
CA THR A 58 4.52 -17.60 14.43
C THR A 58 5.16 -16.90 15.62
N THR A 59 4.59 -15.77 16.05
CA THR A 59 4.98 -15.15 17.32
C THR A 59 4.45 -16.05 18.44
N GLN A 60 5.31 -16.91 18.97
CA GLN A 60 4.99 -17.71 20.15
C GLN A 60 5.00 -16.78 21.37
N MET A 61 3.82 -16.41 21.86
CA MET A 61 3.69 -15.78 23.17
C MET A 61 3.92 -16.85 24.24
N GLN A 62 5.09 -16.83 24.86
CA GLN A 62 5.39 -17.70 26.01
C GLN A 62 4.94 -16.98 27.29
N SER A 63 3.80 -17.40 27.87
CA SER A 63 3.48 -17.01 29.25
C SER A 63 4.23 -17.94 30.21
N ILE A 64 5.18 -17.38 30.96
CA ILE A 64 5.89 -18.11 32.01
C ILE A 64 5.05 -18.00 33.29
N SER A 65 4.66 -19.14 33.88
CA SER A 65 4.10 -19.20 35.23
C SER A 65 5.19 -19.09 36.29
N GLU A 66 4.84 -18.51 37.43
CA GLU A 66 5.76 -18.05 38.49
C GLU A 66 6.53 -19.18 39.22
N ASP A 67 6.26 -20.46 38.92
CA ASP A 67 6.88 -21.62 39.59
C ASP A 67 7.76 -22.48 38.66
N GLY A 68 8.30 -21.89 37.58
CA GLY A 68 9.37 -22.51 36.77
C GLY A 68 8.99 -23.74 35.93
N THR A 69 7.78 -24.29 36.04
CA THR A 69 7.28 -25.32 35.13
C THR A 69 6.48 -24.74 33.97
N VAL A 70 6.89 -25.11 32.74
CA VAL A 70 6.24 -24.76 31.48
C VAL A 70 4.87 -25.47 31.42
N ILE A 71 3.80 -24.81 31.82
CA ILE A 71 2.45 -25.31 31.56
C ILE A 71 2.14 -25.15 30.08
N ASN A 72 2.45 -26.20 29.31
CA ASN A 72 1.77 -26.47 28.04
C ASN A 72 0.28 -26.62 28.38
N LYS A 73 -0.46 -25.50 28.31
CA LYS A 73 -1.88 -25.49 28.58
C LYS A 73 -2.55 -26.20 27.42
N VAL A 74 -2.82 -27.48 27.65
CA VAL A 74 -3.85 -28.27 26.99
C VAL A 74 -5.17 -27.48 27.12
N ILE A 75 -5.45 -26.61 26.16
CA ILE A 75 -6.82 -26.21 25.82
C ILE A 75 -7.04 -26.73 24.41
N GLU A 76 -7.55 -27.94 24.41
CA GLU A 76 -8.39 -28.50 23.38
C GLU A 76 -9.50 -27.49 23.02
N ASN A 77 -9.33 -26.82 21.89
CA ASN A 77 -10.45 -26.44 21.04
C ASN A 77 -10.40 -27.35 19.82
N THR A 78 -10.95 -28.55 19.99
CA THR A 78 -11.43 -29.40 18.92
C THR A 78 -12.47 -28.63 18.11
N SER A 79 -12.06 -27.98 17.02
CA SER A 79 -12.85 -27.84 15.80
C SER A 79 -12.06 -27.16 14.68
N LYS A 80 -11.80 -27.97 13.64
CA LYS A 80 -11.25 -27.68 12.32
C LYS A 80 -9.72 -27.50 12.30
N GLU A 81 -9.05 -28.64 12.12
CA GLU A 81 -8.22 -28.82 10.92
C GLU A 81 -9.03 -28.25 9.73
N SER A 82 -8.91 -26.95 9.49
CA SER A 82 -8.86 -26.54 8.11
C SER A 82 -7.51 -27.08 7.66
N GLU A 83 -7.52 -28.19 6.90
CA GLU A 83 -6.65 -28.24 5.74
C GLU A 83 -6.68 -26.81 5.19
N THR A 84 -5.52 -26.17 5.04
CA THR A 84 -5.50 -24.86 4.41
C THR A 84 -6.06 -25.08 3.01
N ASP A 85 -7.38 -25.00 2.90
CA ASP A 85 -8.11 -25.16 1.66
C ASP A 85 -7.41 -24.17 0.77
N ILE A 86 -6.93 -24.63 -0.37
CA ILE A 86 -6.36 -23.76 -1.38
C ILE A 86 -7.27 -22.55 -1.61
N SER A 87 -8.58 -22.72 -1.47
CA SER A 87 -9.61 -21.68 -1.43
C SER A 87 -9.40 -20.63 -0.32
N SER A 88 -9.11 -21.03 0.92
CA SER A 88 -8.87 -20.11 2.05
C SER A 88 -7.61 -19.26 1.84
N VAL A 89 -6.52 -19.86 1.35
CA VAL A 89 -5.26 -19.17 1.06
C VAL A 89 -5.45 -18.19 -0.08
N ILE A 90 -6.18 -18.59 -1.12
CA ILE A 90 -6.51 -17.71 -2.26
C ILE A 90 -7.36 -16.52 -1.78
N ILE A 91 -8.40 -16.75 -0.98
CA ILE A 91 -9.27 -15.68 -0.48
C ILE A 91 -8.48 -14.68 0.38
N MET A 92 -7.61 -15.17 1.28
CA MET A 92 -6.76 -14.31 2.11
C MET A 92 -5.76 -13.51 1.28
N THR A 93 -5.15 -14.14 0.28
CA THR A 93 -4.18 -13.49 -0.63
C THR A 93 -4.85 -12.41 -1.46
N VAL A 94 -5.99 -12.71 -2.06
CA VAL A 94 -6.77 -11.78 -2.89
C VAL A 94 -7.26 -10.60 -2.05
N THR A 95 -7.81 -10.87 -0.86
CA THR A 95 -8.31 -9.82 0.04
C THR A 95 -7.18 -8.90 0.49
N THR A 96 -6.03 -9.45 0.87
CA THR A 96 -4.85 -8.67 1.27
C THR A 96 -4.32 -7.84 0.11
N PHE A 97 -4.24 -8.41 -1.09
CA PHE A 97 -3.81 -7.68 -2.29
C PHE A 97 -4.71 -6.47 -2.55
N PHE A 98 -6.02 -6.63 -2.58
CA PHE A 98 -6.91 -5.50 -2.83
C PHE A 98 -6.86 -4.46 -1.72
N LEU A 99 -6.84 -4.88 -0.45
CA LEU A 99 -6.81 -3.98 0.70
C LEU A 99 -5.54 -3.10 0.70
N TYR A 100 -4.38 -3.67 0.40
CA TYR A 100 -3.12 -2.94 0.31
C TYR A 100 -3.00 -2.08 -0.95
N ASN A 101 -3.79 -2.36 -2.00
CA ASN A 101 -3.77 -1.57 -3.24
C ASN A 101 -4.79 -0.41 -3.25
N ILE A 102 -5.65 -0.26 -2.23
CA ILE A 102 -6.58 0.88 -2.12
C ILE A 102 -5.86 2.24 -2.24
N PRO A 103 -4.74 2.50 -1.52
CA PRO A 103 -4.02 3.76 -1.64
C PRO A 103 -3.47 4.00 -3.05
N THR A 104 -2.99 2.94 -3.71
CA THR A 104 -2.48 3.00 -5.09
C THR A 104 -3.57 3.40 -6.08
N ILE A 105 -4.77 2.82 -5.95
CA ILE A 105 -5.93 3.14 -6.81
C ILE A 105 -6.34 4.61 -6.62
N ILE A 106 -6.39 5.09 -5.38
CA ILE A 106 -6.71 6.49 -5.08
C ILE A 106 -5.69 7.44 -5.72
N LEU A 107 -4.39 7.14 -5.59
CA LEU A 107 -3.32 7.94 -6.21
C LEU A 107 -3.43 7.93 -7.75
N LEU A 108 -3.75 6.79 -8.35
CA LEU A 108 -3.90 6.64 -9.80
C LEU A 108 -5.11 7.43 -10.32
N LEU A 109 -6.22 7.44 -9.57
CA LEU A 109 -7.41 8.22 -9.87
C LEU A 109 -7.12 9.73 -9.82
N ILE A 110 -6.45 10.20 -8.76
CA ILE A 110 -6.06 11.61 -8.61
C ILE A 110 -5.16 12.04 -9.77
N TYR A 111 -4.19 11.21 -10.15
CA TYR A 111 -3.32 11.44 -11.29
C TYR A 111 -4.11 11.54 -12.60
N ALA A 112 -5.06 10.63 -12.84
CA ALA A 112 -5.85 10.61 -14.08
C ALA A 112 -6.69 11.90 -14.23
N VAL A 113 -7.38 12.31 -13.17
CA VAL A 113 -8.19 13.54 -13.15
C VAL A 113 -7.34 14.79 -13.40
N HIS A 114 -6.19 14.90 -12.73
CA HIS A 114 -5.29 16.04 -12.94
C HIS A 114 -4.64 16.05 -14.33
N ARG A 115 -4.30 14.87 -14.86
CA ARG A 115 -3.73 14.72 -16.20
C ARG A 115 -4.71 15.18 -17.28
N GLU A 116 -5.98 14.85 -17.14
CA GLU A 116 -7.02 15.25 -18.09
C GLU A 116 -7.21 16.77 -18.09
N LYS A 117 -7.25 17.39 -16.90
CA LYS A 117 -7.29 18.85 -16.75
C LYS A 117 -6.09 19.54 -17.42
N ARG A 118 -4.87 18.98 -17.27
CA ARG A 118 -3.66 19.52 -17.92
C ARG A 118 -3.73 19.43 -19.44
N LYS A 119 -4.19 18.31 -20.00
CA LYS A 119 -4.34 18.14 -21.46
C LYS A 119 -5.27 19.20 -22.05
N ARG A 120 -6.43 19.43 -21.43
CA ARG A 120 -7.41 20.41 -21.90
C ARG A 120 -6.87 21.85 -21.83
N ASN A 121 -6.13 22.19 -20.78
CA ASN A 121 -5.52 23.52 -20.68
C ASN A 121 -4.44 23.75 -21.75
N MET A 122 -3.69 22.71 -22.10
CA MET A 122 -2.65 22.79 -23.13
C MET A 122 -3.20 22.99 -24.54
N SER A 123 -4.39 22.46 -24.85
CA SER A 123 -5.09 22.75 -26.11
C SER A 123 -5.63 24.18 -26.15
N LEU A 124 -6.15 24.70 -25.03
CA LEU A 124 -6.65 26.09 -24.96
C LEU A 124 -5.51 27.11 -25.09
N ASP A 125 -4.35 26.83 -24.50
CA ASP A 125 -3.16 27.70 -24.64
C ASP A 125 -2.65 27.71 -26.08
N LYS A 126 -2.65 26.55 -26.76
CA LYS A 126 -2.34 26.47 -28.19
C LYS A 126 -3.31 27.29 -29.05
N MET A 127 -4.60 27.28 -28.71
CA MET A 127 -5.59 28.08 -29.44
C MET A 127 -5.38 29.58 -29.21
N LYS A 128 -5.12 30.01 -27.97
CA LYS A 128 -4.84 31.42 -27.68
C LYS A 128 -3.56 31.92 -28.33
N VAL A 129 -2.50 31.11 -28.40
CA VAL A 129 -1.23 31.57 -28.99
C VAL A 129 -1.33 31.75 -30.51
N GLN A 130 -2.16 30.94 -31.19
CA GLN A 130 -2.38 31.03 -32.64
C GLN A 130 -3.27 32.22 -33.05
N ASP A 131 -4.06 32.75 -32.12
CA ASP A 131 -4.96 33.89 -32.36
C ASP A 131 -4.27 35.24 -32.08
N LEU A 132 -3.06 35.20 -31.51
CA LEU A 132 -2.24 36.35 -31.12
C LEU A 132 -1.08 36.64 -32.11
N GLU A 133 -0.81 35.73 -33.06
CA GLU A 133 0.09 35.93 -34.21
C GLU A 133 -0.69 36.35 -35.46
#